data_AF-A0A6N6S4X2-F1
#
_entry.id   AF-A0A6N6S4X2-F1
#
_cell.length_a   1.000
_cell.length_b   1.000
_cell.length_c   1.000
_cell.angle_alpha   90.00
_cell.angle_beta   90.00
_cell.angle_gamma   90.00
#
_symmetry.space_group_name_H-M   'P 1'
#
loop_
_entity.id
_entity.type
_entity.pdbx_description
1 polymer ?
#
loop_
_entity_poly.entity_id
_entity_poly.type
_entity_poly.pdbx_seq_one_letter_code
_entity_poly.pdbx_strand_id
1 'polypeptide(L)'
;MLKQLLKRKNISQIMLEADDEHHGLKRVLGPLNLVSLGIGAIIGAGIFVLTGQAAAQYAGPGISLSFVLSGFGCVLAGLCYAEMASMIPVAGSAYTYSYATLGQLIAWIIGWDLILEYLFASSTVAVGWSGYIVSFLKDFGYIVPDIISKAPLSYDTHTGWAFTGAVINLPAIIVVLIATTLLAIGLWESAAVNSLIVILKLTVLLLFIG
;
A
#
# COMPACT_ATOMS: atom_id res chain seq x y z
N MET A 1 19.98 18.64 -24.73
CA MET A 1 19.05 17.54 -24.43
C MET A 1 19.45 16.76 -23.18
N LEU A 2 20.61 16.07 -23.12
CA LEU A 2 21.04 15.34 -21.90
C LEU A 2 21.16 16.20 -20.63
N LYS A 3 21.63 17.45 -20.74
CA LYS A 3 21.73 18.37 -19.59
C LYS A 3 20.38 18.74 -18.97
N GLN A 4 19.30 18.73 -19.75
CA GLN A 4 17.95 18.95 -19.20
C GLN A 4 17.46 17.70 -18.45
N LEU A 5 17.77 16.50 -18.95
CA LEU A 5 17.38 15.24 -18.32
C LEU A 5 18.03 15.00 -16.95
N LEU A 6 19.22 15.57 -16.70
CA LEU A 6 19.90 15.49 -15.40
C LEU A 6 19.62 16.71 -14.50
N LYS A 7 18.74 17.63 -14.93
CA LYS A 7 18.44 18.83 -14.16
C LYS A 7 17.69 18.44 -12.88
N ARG A 8 18.24 18.86 -11.74
CA ARG A 8 17.62 18.72 -10.43
C ARG A 8 16.64 19.86 -10.21
N LYS A 9 15.54 19.57 -9.53
CA LYS A 9 14.60 20.61 -9.11
C LYS A 9 15.15 21.28 -7.84
N ASN A 10 15.15 22.60 -7.81
CA ASN A 10 15.67 23.32 -6.64
C ASN A 10 14.71 23.13 -5.47
N ILE A 11 15.24 22.79 -4.28
CA ILE A 11 14.46 22.55 -3.06
C ILE A 11 13.60 23.78 -2.74
N SER A 12 14.13 25.00 -2.89
CA SER A 12 13.38 26.24 -2.68
C SER A 12 12.13 26.34 -3.57
N GLN A 13 12.20 25.88 -4.82
CA GLN A 13 11.05 25.85 -5.73
C GLN A 13 10.03 24.81 -5.30
N ILE A 14 10.48 23.64 -4.83
CA ILE A 14 9.60 22.58 -4.31
C ILE A 14 8.87 23.08 -3.06
N MET A 15 9.56 23.79 -2.17
CA MET A 15 8.95 24.38 -0.97
C MET A 15 7.92 25.45 -1.33
N LEU A 16 8.23 26.32 -2.30
CA LEU A 16 7.29 27.35 -2.79
C LEU A 16 6.03 26.74 -3.40
N GLU A 17 6.15 25.65 -4.17
CA GLU A 17 4.98 24.95 -4.72
C GLU A 17 4.14 24.25 -3.65
N ALA A 18 4.76 23.81 -2.55
CA ALA A 18 4.08 23.18 -1.44
C ALA A 18 3.38 24.18 -0.51
N ASP A 19 3.81 25.45 -0.52
CA ASP A 19 3.32 26.53 0.34
C ASP A 19 2.23 27.38 -0.34
N ASP A 20 1.48 26.81 -1.28
CA ASP A 20 0.36 27.49 -1.95
C ASP A 20 -0.70 27.91 -0.92
N GLU A 21 -0.61 29.17 -0.46
CA GLU A 21 -1.45 29.79 0.58
C GLU A 21 -2.95 29.73 0.25
N HIS A 22 -3.31 29.55 -1.03
CA HIS A 22 -4.70 29.52 -1.48
C HIS A 22 -5.35 28.12 -1.46
N HIS A 23 -4.56 27.04 -1.41
CA HIS A 23 -5.08 25.64 -1.44
C HIS A 23 -4.52 24.73 -0.34
N GLY A 24 -3.77 25.28 0.62
CA GLY A 24 -3.13 24.53 1.70
C GLY A 24 -4.11 23.86 2.69
N LEU A 25 -3.85 22.59 3.01
CA LEU A 25 -4.57 21.84 4.04
C LEU A 25 -4.22 22.35 5.45
N LYS A 26 -5.21 22.39 6.35
CA LYS A 26 -4.95 22.66 7.78
C LYS A 26 -4.07 21.56 8.36
N ARG A 27 -2.90 21.95 8.89
CA ARG A 27 -1.98 21.03 9.57
C ARG A 27 -2.54 20.64 10.94
N VAL A 28 -3.28 19.54 11.00
CA VAL A 28 -3.93 19.02 12.23
C VAL A 28 -3.34 17.71 12.75
N LEU A 29 -2.41 17.12 12.00
CA LEU A 29 -1.79 15.83 12.34
C LEU A 29 -0.59 16.03 13.27
N GLY A 30 -0.67 15.50 14.49
CA GLY A 30 0.47 15.40 15.40
C GLY A 30 1.32 14.12 15.18
N PRO A 31 2.44 13.96 15.89
CA PRO A 31 3.36 12.83 15.72
C PRO A 31 2.70 11.46 15.87
N LEU A 32 1.85 11.28 16.88
CA LEU A 32 1.13 10.02 17.10
C LEU A 32 0.14 9.70 15.97
N ASN A 33 -0.51 10.72 15.41
CA ASN A 33 -1.40 10.54 14.27
C ASN A 33 -0.63 10.12 13.02
N LEU A 34 0.58 10.66 12.82
CA LEU A 34 1.47 10.28 11.71
C LEU A 34 2.00 8.85 11.87
N VAL A 35 2.40 8.46 13.07
CA VAL A 35 2.80 7.06 13.36
C VAL A 35 1.63 6.11 13.12
N SER A 36 0.44 6.45 13.61
CA SER A 36 -0.77 5.66 13.39
C SER A 36 -1.09 5.53 11.90
N LEU A 37 -1.01 6.62 11.13
CA LEU A 37 -1.19 6.60 9.68
C LEU A 37 -0.18 5.66 9.00
N GLY A 38 1.10 5.71 9.40
CA GLY A 38 2.12 4.78 8.90
C GLY A 38 1.79 3.32 9.19
N ILE A 39 1.45 2.99 10.44
CA ILE A 39 1.05 1.63 10.82
C ILE A 39 -0.19 1.18 10.02
N GLY A 40 -1.18 2.06 9.87
CA GLY A 40 -2.42 1.78 9.15
C GLY A 40 -2.22 1.49 7.66
N ALA A 41 -1.26 2.16 7.04
CA ALA A 41 -0.87 1.96 5.65
C ALA A 41 -0.06 0.67 5.43
N ILE A 42 0.77 0.28 6.40
CA ILE A 42 1.61 -0.93 6.31
C ILE A 42 0.79 -2.21 6.60
N ILE A 43 -0.11 -2.17 7.59
CA ILE A 43 -0.90 -3.35 7.98
C ILE A 43 -2.06 -3.56 7.01
N GLY A 44 -1.98 -4.63 6.22
CA GLY A 44 -3.01 -5.01 5.24
C GLY A 44 -2.86 -6.44 4.75
N ALA A 45 -3.18 -6.67 3.47
CA ALA A 45 -3.22 -8.00 2.86
C ALA A 45 -1.89 -8.79 2.99
N GLY A 46 -0.75 -8.12 3.12
CA GLY A 46 0.55 -8.78 3.32
C GLY A 46 0.58 -9.70 4.54
N ILE A 47 0.27 -9.17 5.72
CA ILE A 47 0.28 -9.96 6.96
C ILE A 47 -0.93 -10.90 7.06
N PHE A 48 -2.10 -10.46 6.58
CA PHE A 48 -3.35 -11.21 6.73
C PHE A 48 -3.57 -12.30 5.67
N VAL A 49 -2.97 -12.19 4.48
CA VAL A 49 -3.21 -13.15 3.37
C VAL A 49 -1.89 -13.78 2.92
N LEU A 50 -0.92 -12.95 2.51
CA LEU A 50 0.29 -13.44 1.85
C LEU A 50 1.18 -14.23 2.81
N THR A 51 1.10 -13.97 4.12
CA THR A 51 1.91 -14.67 5.13
C THR A 51 1.64 -16.17 5.15
N GLY A 52 0.38 -16.59 5.05
CA GLY A 52 0.02 -18.02 5.01
C GLY A 52 0.54 -18.69 3.74
N GLN A 53 0.42 -18.03 2.58
CA GLN A 53 0.94 -18.53 1.31
C GLN A 53 2.47 -18.61 1.32
N ALA A 54 3.14 -17.58 1.84
CA ALA A 54 4.59 -17.52 1.99
C ALA A 54 5.10 -18.67 2.88
N ALA A 55 4.40 -18.96 3.98
CA ALA A 55 4.75 -20.07 4.86
C ALA A 55 4.52 -21.41 4.16
N ALA A 56 3.38 -21.59 3.49
CA ALA A 56 3.03 -22.87 2.87
C ALA A 56 3.93 -23.23 1.66
N GLN A 57 4.30 -22.24 0.84
CA GLN A 57 4.96 -22.48 -0.45
C GLN A 57 6.47 -22.21 -0.45
N TYR A 58 6.99 -21.40 0.49
CA TYR A 58 8.39 -20.94 0.42
C TYR A 58 9.19 -21.21 1.70
N ALA A 59 8.75 -20.67 2.84
CA ALA A 59 9.60 -20.58 4.03
C ALA A 59 9.26 -21.59 5.14
N GLY A 60 8.05 -22.18 5.13
CA GLY A 60 7.59 -23.06 6.21
C GLY A 60 7.66 -22.38 7.58
N PRO A 61 8.04 -23.11 8.63
CA PRO A 61 8.29 -22.53 9.96
C PRO A 61 9.38 -21.45 9.99
N GLY A 62 10.25 -21.40 8.97
CA GLY A 62 11.31 -20.41 8.83
C GLY A 62 10.84 -19.02 8.39
N ILE A 63 9.54 -18.82 8.18
CA ILE A 63 8.97 -17.53 7.77
C ILE A 63 9.31 -16.38 8.73
N SER A 64 9.47 -16.67 10.03
CA SER A 64 9.90 -15.68 11.02
C SER A 64 11.29 -15.10 10.69
N LEU A 65 12.24 -15.93 10.26
CA LEU A 65 13.56 -15.49 9.81
C LEU A 65 13.48 -14.67 8.53
N SER A 66 12.63 -15.06 7.59
CA SER A 66 12.36 -14.27 6.38
C SER A 66 11.84 -12.87 6.71
N PHE A 67 10.93 -12.75 7.68
CA PHE A 67 10.43 -11.46 8.13
C PHE A 67 11.48 -10.61 8.86
N VAL A 68 12.34 -11.22 9.68
CA VAL A 68 13.43 -10.49 10.35
C VAL A 68 14.39 -9.92 9.32
N LEU A 69 14.79 -10.71 8.33
CA LEU A 69 15.70 -10.28 7.27
C LEU A 69 15.07 -9.16 6.40
N SER A 70 13.82 -9.34 5.98
CA SER A 70 13.08 -8.34 5.21
C SER A 70 12.88 -7.05 6.01
N GLY A 71 12.49 -7.17 7.27
CA GLY A 71 12.27 -6.05 8.18
C GLY A 71 13.54 -5.24 8.42
N PHE A 72 14.69 -5.88 8.55
CA PHE A 72 15.99 -5.19 8.65
C PHE A 72 16.26 -4.29 7.44
N GLY A 73 16.02 -4.81 6.23
CA GLY A 73 16.12 -4.01 4.99
C GLY A 73 15.16 -2.82 4.97
N CYS A 74 13.91 -3.04 5.39
CA CYS A 74 12.90 -1.98 5.48
C CYS A 74 13.28 -0.90 6.51
N VAL A 75 13.90 -1.26 7.64
CA VAL A 75 14.36 -0.29 8.64
C VAL A 75 15.45 0.62 8.07
N LEU A 76 16.44 0.04 7.39
CA LEU A 76 17.51 0.84 6.76
C LEU A 76 16.95 1.79 5.71
N ALA A 77 16.06 1.32 4.84
CA ALA A 77 15.38 2.16 3.87
C ALA A 77 14.53 3.25 4.56
N GLY A 78 13.79 2.89 5.62
CA GLY A 78 12.97 3.81 6.40
C GLY A 78 13.77 4.94 7.04
N LEU A 79 14.98 4.67 7.51
CA LEU A 79 15.89 5.70 8.03
C LEU A 79 16.30 6.71 6.95
N CYS A 80 16.62 6.26 5.74
CA CYS A 80 16.92 7.17 4.61
C CYS A 80 15.70 8.02 4.25
N TYR A 81 14.49 7.44 4.26
CA TYR A 81 13.25 8.20 4.04
C TYR A 81 12.99 9.22 5.15
N ALA A 82 13.31 8.89 6.41
CA ALA A 82 13.18 9.81 7.53
C ALA A 82 14.13 11.01 7.39
N GLU A 83 15.36 10.79 6.93
CA GLU A 83 16.33 11.86 6.64
C GLU A 83 15.82 12.78 5.52
N MET A 84 15.36 12.22 4.39
CA MET A 84 14.80 13.00 3.28
C MET A 84 13.52 13.76 3.66
N ALA A 85 12.61 13.14 4.42
CA ALA A 85 11.39 13.80 4.88
C ALA A 85 11.68 14.96 5.84
N SER A 86 12.76 14.86 6.62
CA SER A 86 13.22 15.94 7.50
C SER A 86 13.89 17.09 6.73
N MET A 87 14.62 16.79 5.66
CA MET A 87 15.28 17.79 4.81
C MET A 87 14.31 18.51 3.85
N ILE A 88 13.30 17.81 3.34
CA ILE A 88 12.37 18.30 2.33
C ILE A 88 10.93 18.09 2.86
N PRO A 89 10.46 18.95 3.79
CA PRO A 89 9.20 18.76 4.52
C PRO A 89 7.98 19.18 3.68
N VAL A 90 7.84 18.58 2.51
CA VAL A 90 6.74 18.79 1.57
C VAL A 90 5.93 17.52 1.42
N ALA A 91 4.66 17.65 1.03
CA ALA A 91 3.85 16.49 0.68
C ALA A 91 4.46 15.81 -0.56
N GLY A 92 5.15 14.69 -0.36
CA GLY A 92 5.90 14.00 -1.41
C GLY A 92 6.45 12.65 -0.94
N SER A 93 6.87 11.84 -1.92
CA SER A 93 7.50 10.52 -1.70
C SER A 93 8.77 10.41 -2.56
N ALA A 94 9.20 9.19 -2.89
CA ALA A 94 10.43 8.88 -3.61
C ALA A 94 10.64 9.74 -4.87
N TYR A 95 9.58 9.98 -5.66
CA TYR A 95 9.62 10.83 -6.84
C TYR A 95 10.20 12.22 -6.55
N THR A 96 9.66 12.91 -5.54
CA THR A 96 10.07 14.27 -5.16
C THR A 96 11.51 14.27 -4.67
N TYR A 97 11.88 13.29 -3.85
CA TYR A 97 13.24 13.16 -3.32
C TYR A 97 14.26 12.89 -4.42
N SER A 98 13.95 12.00 -5.37
CA SER A 98 14.82 11.71 -6.51
C SER A 98 14.91 12.88 -7.48
N TYR A 99 13.86 13.69 -7.63
CA TYR A 99 13.93 14.88 -8.47
C TYR A 99 14.84 15.96 -7.85
N ALA A 100 14.80 16.11 -6.53
CA ALA A 100 15.70 17.02 -5.82
C ALA A 100 17.17 16.55 -5.87
N THR A 101 17.42 15.24 -5.78
CA THR A 101 18.77 14.70 -5.57
C THR A 101 19.44 14.13 -6.82
N LEU A 102 18.72 13.41 -7.67
CA LEU A 102 19.27 12.66 -8.81
C LEU A 102 18.93 13.27 -10.17
N GLY A 103 17.86 14.08 -10.24
CA GLY A 103 17.47 14.81 -11.43
C GLY A 103 16.27 14.21 -12.17
N GLN A 104 15.84 14.91 -13.21
CA GLN A 104 14.56 14.66 -13.87
C GLN A 104 14.39 13.25 -14.44
N LEU A 105 15.41 12.68 -15.10
CA LEU A 105 15.30 11.36 -15.74
C LEU A 105 15.08 10.25 -14.71
N ILE A 106 15.87 10.24 -13.64
CA ILE A 106 15.75 9.23 -12.58
C ILE A 106 14.42 9.39 -11.84
N ALA A 107 14.04 10.63 -11.53
CA ALA A 107 12.73 10.92 -10.95
C ALA A 107 11.60 10.45 -11.85
N TRP A 108 11.68 10.65 -13.17
CA TRP A 108 10.69 10.18 -14.12
C TRP A 108 10.55 8.66 -14.13
N ILE A 109 11.66 7.93 -14.14
CA ILE A 109 11.66 6.46 -14.07
C ILE A 109 10.98 6.00 -12.77
N ILE A 110 11.39 6.57 -11.63
CA ILE A 110 10.80 6.24 -10.32
C ILE A 110 9.32 6.63 -10.26
N GLY A 111 8.91 7.72 -10.89
CA GLY A 111 7.51 8.12 -10.97
C GLY A 111 6.64 7.08 -11.69
N TRP A 112 7.11 6.57 -12.82
CA TRP A 112 6.42 5.49 -13.54
C TRP A 112 6.42 4.17 -12.78
N ASP A 113 7.54 3.85 -12.12
CA ASP A 113 7.66 2.69 -11.24
C ASP A 113 6.62 2.74 -10.11
N LEU A 114 6.53 3.87 -9.40
CA LEU A 114 5.54 4.08 -8.33
C LEU A 114 4.10 3.96 -8.84
N ILE A 115 3.77 4.50 -10.03
CA ILE A 115 2.42 4.38 -10.60
C ILE A 115 2.06 2.90 -10.79
N LEU A 116 2.98 2.11 -11.35
CA LEU A 116 2.78 0.68 -11.54
C LEU A 116 2.72 -0.06 -10.19
N GLU A 117 3.62 0.27 -9.26
CA GLU A 117 3.65 -0.31 -7.92
C GLU A 117 2.30 -0.10 -7.19
N TYR A 118 1.78 1.13 -7.17
CA TYR A 118 0.49 1.42 -6.54
C TYR A 118 -0.68 0.71 -7.24
N LEU A 119 -0.62 0.54 -8.56
CA LEU A 119 -1.63 -0.22 -9.32
C LEU A 119 -1.65 -1.70 -8.91
N PHE A 120 -0.49 -2.35 -8.83
CA PHE A 120 -0.40 -3.74 -8.41
C PHE A 120 -0.70 -3.93 -6.91
N ALA A 121 -0.24 -3.00 -6.07
CA ALA A 121 -0.47 -3.03 -4.63
C ALA A 121 -1.97 -2.92 -4.31
N SER A 122 -2.66 -1.94 -4.90
CA SER A 122 -4.11 -1.75 -4.70
C SER A 122 -4.92 -2.96 -5.17
N SER A 123 -4.57 -3.53 -6.33
CA SER A 123 -5.19 -4.75 -6.85
C SER A 123 -4.97 -5.94 -5.91
N THR A 124 -3.75 -6.12 -5.40
CA THR A 124 -3.41 -7.20 -4.45
C THR A 124 -4.20 -7.08 -3.15
N VAL A 125 -4.33 -5.86 -2.61
CA VAL A 125 -5.13 -5.60 -1.40
C VAL A 125 -6.61 -5.92 -1.65
N ALA A 126 -7.16 -5.52 -2.79
CA ALA A 126 -8.56 -5.80 -3.15
C ALA A 126 -8.85 -7.31 -3.28
N VAL A 127 -7.94 -8.06 -3.91
CA VAL A 127 -8.06 -9.53 -4.00
C VAL A 127 -7.96 -10.19 -2.62
N GLY A 128 -7.04 -9.72 -1.78
CA GLY A 128 -6.92 -10.20 -0.40
C GLY A 128 -8.20 -9.96 0.42
N TRP A 129 -8.76 -8.75 0.32
CA TRP A 129 -10.03 -8.41 0.95
C TRP A 129 -11.19 -9.27 0.42
N SER A 130 -11.23 -9.51 -0.90
CA SER A 130 -12.22 -10.41 -1.50
C SER A 130 -12.17 -11.83 -0.93
N GLY A 131 -10.98 -12.36 -0.64
CA GLY A 131 -10.87 -13.68 -0.01
C GLY A 131 -11.51 -13.73 1.37
N TYR A 132 -11.33 -12.66 2.16
CA TYR A 132 -11.94 -12.53 3.48
C TYR A 132 -13.46 -12.38 3.41
N ILE A 133 -14.01 -11.53 2.54
CA ILE A 133 -15.46 -11.34 2.47
C ILE A 133 -16.19 -12.60 1.99
N VAL A 134 -15.59 -13.35 1.05
CA VAL A 134 -16.15 -14.62 0.55
C VAL A 134 -16.15 -15.68 1.66
N SER A 135 -15.06 -15.77 2.43
CA SER A 135 -14.96 -16.69 3.57
C SER A 135 -15.96 -16.30 4.67
N PHE A 136 -16.06 -15.02 4.99
CA PHE A 136 -17.02 -14.50 5.96
C PHE A 136 -18.47 -14.80 5.56
N LEU A 137 -18.87 -14.53 4.32
CA LEU A 137 -20.23 -14.84 3.83
C LEU A 137 -20.53 -16.34 3.91
N LYS A 138 -19.54 -17.19 3.64
CA LYS A 138 -19.67 -18.65 3.77
C LYS A 138 -19.96 -19.07 5.21
N ASP A 139 -19.37 -18.42 6.21
CA ASP A 139 -19.66 -18.70 7.63
C ASP A 139 -21.11 -18.38 8.01
N PHE A 140 -21.77 -17.46 7.29
CA PHE A 140 -23.20 -17.16 7.41
C PHE A 140 -24.09 -18.05 6.51
N GLY A 141 -23.51 -19.05 5.82
CA GLY A 141 -24.22 -19.96 4.92
C GLY A 141 -24.40 -19.45 3.48
N TYR A 142 -23.87 -18.27 3.14
CA TYR A 142 -23.95 -17.71 1.79
C TYR A 142 -22.71 -18.10 0.97
N ILE A 143 -22.89 -19.01 0.01
CA ILE A 143 -21.81 -19.45 -0.88
C ILE A 143 -21.80 -18.55 -2.13
N VAL A 144 -20.77 -17.72 -2.24
CA VAL A 144 -20.53 -16.93 -3.46
C VAL A 144 -19.93 -17.85 -4.53
N PRO A 145 -20.56 -17.97 -5.72
CA PRO A 145 -20.07 -18.84 -6.78
C PRO A 145 -18.63 -18.52 -7.20
N ASP A 146 -17.79 -19.55 -7.34
CA ASP A 146 -16.38 -19.43 -7.75
C ASP A 146 -16.18 -18.65 -9.05
N ILE A 147 -17.16 -18.72 -9.96
CA ILE A 147 -17.11 -18.04 -11.26
C ILE A 147 -17.07 -16.51 -11.15
N ILE A 148 -17.57 -15.95 -10.04
CA ILE A 148 -17.57 -14.51 -9.75
C ILE A 148 -16.72 -14.10 -8.54
N SER A 149 -16.08 -15.05 -7.84
CA SER A 149 -15.31 -14.76 -6.62
C SER A 149 -13.80 -15.04 -6.77
N LYS A 150 -13.37 -15.62 -7.89
CA LYS A 150 -11.97 -15.95 -8.17
C LYS A 150 -11.44 -15.20 -9.39
N ALA A 151 -10.12 -15.00 -9.43
CA ALA A 151 -9.46 -14.43 -10.60
C ALA A 151 -9.47 -15.45 -11.76
N PRO A 152 -9.66 -15.03 -13.04
CA PRO A 152 -9.67 -15.93 -14.20
C PRO A 152 -8.36 -16.66 -14.42
N LEU A 153 -7.27 -16.02 -14.02
CA LEU A 153 -5.91 -16.49 -14.15
C LEU A 153 -5.29 -16.57 -12.76
N SER A 154 -4.75 -17.73 -12.40
CA SER A 154 -3.99 -17.93 -11.17
C SER A 154 -2.62 -18.50 -11.48
N TYR A 155 -1.63 -18.11 -10.68
CA TYR A 155 -0.30 -18.70 -10.73
C TYR A 155 -0.12 -19.62 -9.53
N ASP A 156 0.38 -20.82 -9.79
CA ASP A 156 0.76 -21.80 -8.79
C ASP A 156 2.23 -22.19 -8.99
N THR A 157 2.96 -22.40 -7.89
CA THR A 157 4.41 -22.65 -7.92
C THR A 157 4.78 -24.00 -8.55
N HIS A 158 3.86 -24.96 -8.59
CA HIS A 158 4.10 -26.31 -9.11
C HIS A 158 3.51 -26.51 -10.50
N THR A 159 2.36 -25.89 -10.78
CA THR A 159 1.60 -26.09 -12.02
C THR A 159 1.69 -24.90 -12.99
N GLY A 160 2.23 -23.77 -12.56
CA GLY A 160 2.42 -22.57 -13.38
C GLY A 160 1.14 -21.76 -13.53
N TRP A 161 1.03 -21.05 -14.66
CA TRP A 161 -0.16 -20.25 -14.98
C TRP A 161 -1.31 -21.15 -15.45
N ALA A 162 -2.44 -21.10 -14.74
CA ALA A 162 -3.63 -21.88 -15.06
C ALA A 162 -4.89 -21.00 -15.13
N PHE A 163 -5.78 -21.34 -16.05
CA PHE A 163 -7.13 -20.78 -16.09
C PHE A 163 -7.98 -21.45 -15.01
N THR A 164 -8.59 -20.64 -14.14
CA THR A 164 -9.39 -21.14 -13.01
C THR A 164 -10.82 -21.51 -13.41
N GLY A 165 -11.24 -21.15 -14.63
CA GLY A 165 -12.64 -21.22 -15.07
C GLY A 165 -13.52 -20.08 -14.52
N ALA A 166 -12.96 -19.18 -13.70
CA ALA A 166 -13.66 -17.98 -13.25
C ALA A 166 -13.65 -16.87 -14.30
N VAL A 167 -14.67 -16.02 -14.27
CA VAL A 167 -14.82 -14.91 -15.24
C VAL A 167 -14.27 -13.62 -14.67
N ILE A 168 -14.54 -13.33 -13.40
CA ILE A 168 -14.08 -12.13 -12.70
C ILE A 168 -14.04 -12.35 -11.19
N ASN A 169 -13.23 -11.55 -10.49
CA ASN A 169 -13.32 -11.39 -9.05
C ASN A 169 -14.22 -10.18 -8.74
N LEU A 170 -15.53 -10.42 -8.65
CA LEU A 170 -16.54 -9.39 -8.44
C LEU A 170 -16.41 -8.67 -7.08
N PRO A 171 -16.20 -9.33 -5.94
CA PRO A 171 -16.03 -8.62 -4.67
C PRO A 171 -14.80 -7.70 -4.66
N ALA A 172 -13.68 -8.11 -5.29
CA ALA A 172 -12.51 -7.23 -5.44
C ALA A 172 -12.82 -5.98 -6.29
N ILE A 173 -13.57 -6.14 -7.39
CA ILE A 173 -13.99 -5.01 -8.22
C ILE A 173 -14.89 -4.06 -7.43
N ILE A 174 -15.84 -4.61 -6.67
CA ILE A 174 -16.78 -3.81 -5.86
C ILE A 174 -16.03 -2.97 -4.82
N VAL A 175 -15.07 -3.55 -4.08
CA VAL A 175 -14.34 -2.77 -3.07
C VAL A 175 -13.47 -1.68 -3.68
N VAL A 176 -12.88 -1.92 -4.87
CA VAL A 176 -12.15 -0.89 -5.61
C VAL A 176 -13.08 0.23 -6.05
N LEU A 177 -14.24 -0.08 -6.63
CA LEU A 177 -15.23 0.92 -7.04
C LEU A 177 -15.75 1.74 -5.86
N ILE A 178 -16.00 1.10 -4.72
CA ILE A 178 -16.37 1.79 -3.48
C ILE A 178 -15.25 2.75 -3.07
N ALA A 179 -14.01 2.26 -2.95
CA ALA A 179 -12.87 3.10 -2.57
C ALA A 179 -12.67 4.28 -3.54
N THR A 180 -12.74 4.04 -4.86
CA THR A 180 -12.66 5.09 -5.87
C THR A 180 -13.78 6.11 -5.73
N THR A 181 -15.01 5.67 -5.46
CA THR A 181 -16.15 6.57 -5.26
C THR A 181 -15.98 7.42 -4.01
N LEU A 182 -15.53 6.82 -2.89
CA LEU A 182 -15.25 7.55 -1.64
C LEU A 182 -14.14 8.60 -1.84
N LEU A 183 -13.10 8.26 -2.61
CA LEU A 183 -12.03 9.19 -2.98
C LEU A 183 -12.53 10.31 -3.91
N ALA A 184 -13.37 10.00 -4.89
CA ALA A 184 -13.91 10.98 -5.83
C ALA A 184 -14.88 11.97 -5.18
N ILE A 185 -15.64 11.53 -4.17
CA ILE A 185 -16.50 12.40 -3.35
C ILE A 185 -15.67 13.31 -2.44
N GLY A 186 -14.41 12.96 -2.17
CA GLY A 186 -13.52 13.73 -1.31
C GLY A 186 -13.91 13.62 0.17
N LEU A 187 -14.25 12.41 0.62
CA LEU A 187 -14.53 12.20 2.04
C LEU A 187 -13.28 12.50 2.87
N TRP A 188 -13.37 13.55 3.68
CA TRP A 188 -12.34 13.93 4.62
C TRP A 188 -12.34 12.96 5.79
N GLU A 189 -11.41 12.00 5.78
CA GLU A 189 -11.23 11.13 6.93
C GLU A 189 -10.69 11.91 8.12
N SER A 190 -11.38 11.81 9.25
CA SER A 190 -10.89 12.37 10.51
C SER A 190 -9.70 11.54 11.01
N ALA A 191 -8.65 12.21 11.50
CA ALA A 191 -7.51 11.55 12.12
C ALA A 191 -7.93 10.57 13.24
N ALA A 192 -9.03 10.87 13.94
CA ALA A 192 -9.58 9.99 14.97
C ALA A 192 -10.14 8.67 14.39
N VAL A 193 -10.78 8.71 13.23
CA VAL A 193 -11.31 7.52 12.54
C VAL A 193 -10.17 6.62 12.07
N ASN A 194 -9.14 7.21 11.47
CA ASN A 194 -7.95 6.46 11.09
C ASN A 194 -7.31 5.77 12.31
N SER A 195 -7.08 6.51 13.40
CA SER A 195 -6.51 5.94 14.64
C SER A 195 -7.35 4.80 15.21
N LEU A 196 -8.69 4.91 15.18
CA LEU A 196 -9.59 3.85 15.62
C LEU A 196 -9.45 2.58 14.77
N ILE A 197 -9.41 2.72 13.44
CA ILE A 197 -9.23 1.59 12.50
C ILE A 197 -7.89 0.90 12.77
N VAL A 198 -6.82 1.66 13.01
CA VAL A 198 -5.49 1.10 13.31
C VAL A 198 -5.49 0.33 14.62
N ILE A 199 -6.12 0.88 15.67
CA ILE A 199 -6.25 0.18 16.96
C ILE A 199 -7.00 -1.13 16.77
N LEU A 200 -8.11 -1.13 16.04
CA LEU A 200 -8.87 -2.34 15.74
C LEU A 200 -8.02 -3.38 15.00
N LYS A 201 -7.28 -2.99 13.95
CA LYS A 201 -6.36 -3.89 13.23
C LYS A 201 -5.32 -4.51 14.17
N LEU A 202 -4.72 -3.72 15.06
CA LEU A 202 -3.73 -4.20 16.02
C LEU A 202 -4.35 -5.15 17.06
N THR A 203 -5.55 -4.84 17.56
CA THR A 203 -6.26 -5.74 18.48
C THR A 203 -6.53 -7.10 17.84
N VAL A 204 -7.00 -7.12 16.58
CA VAL A 204 -7.23 -8.38 15.85
C VAL A 204 -5.93 -9.17 15.69
N LEU A 205 -4.80 -8.51 15.38
CA LEU A 205 -3.50 -9.19 15.29
C LEU A 205 -3.06 -9.77 16.62
N LEU A 206 -3.22 -9.04 17.73
CA LEU A 206 -2.88 -9.54 19.06
C LEU A 206 -3.75 -10.74 19.46
N LEU A 207 -5.05 -10.71 19.13
CA LEU A 207 -5.97 -11.82 19.34
C LEU A 207 -5.64 -13.04 18.46
N PHE A 208 -4.99 -12.85 17.31
CA PHE A 208 -4.59 -13.94 16.45
C PHE A 208 -3.32 -14.65 16.93
N ILE A 209 -2.44 -13.93 17.65
CA ILE A 209 -1.18 -14.47 18.18
C ILE A 209 -1.36 -15.13 19.55
N GLY A 210 -2.29 -14.63 20.37
CA GLY A 210 -2.62 -15.18 21.70
C GLY A 210 -3.68 -16.26 21.66
#